data_AF-A0A068NQH6-F1
#
_entry.id   AF-A0A068NQH6-F1
#
_cell.length_a   1.000
_cell.length_b   1.000
_cell.length_c   1.000
_cell.angle_alpha   90.00
_cell.angle_beta   90.00
_cell.angle_gamma   90.00
#
_symmetry.space_group_name_H-M   'P 1'
#
loop_
_entity.id
_entity.type
_entity.pdbx_description
1 polymer ?
#
loop_
_entity_poly.entity_id
_entity_poly.type
_entity_poly.pdbx_seq_one_letter_code
_entity_poly.pdbx_strand_id
1 'polypeptide(L)'
;MESKNRRGDDRRIAAQALRRAQMCLRDGDNAAAIVLTEKLLGDDPSHLGALEIQAKAQWKGGQYEPLLLTLQDLIRVNPYESGYHALRGAALQCLGRYGEATKAMERVEDSPEAAARIRDLQGWQSDLVIEMSRTDPVLRAHLRQNAAAACAARGFKIPAVRPLRAVARVAEPTSVQQRPS
;
A
#
# COMPACT_ATOMS: atom_id res chain seq x y z
N MET A 1 -2.01 29.29 -39.02
CA MET A 1 -0.73 29.34 -38.25
C MET A 1 -0.95 29.41 -36.74
N GLU A 2 -2.09 29.89 -36.24
CA GLU A 2 -2.35 30.09 -34.80
C GLU A 2 -2.44 28.80 -33.96
N SER A 3 -2.93 27.68 -34.51
CA SER A 3 -3.10 26.43 -33.76
C SER A 3 -1.79 25.69 -33.43
N LYS A 4 -0.70 25.94 -34.18
CA LYS A 4 0.64 25.42 -33.86
C LYS A 4 1.35 26.26 -32.79
N ASN A 5 1.05 27.56 -32.72
CA ASN A 5 1.67 28.47 -31.76
C ASN A 5 1.11 28.26 -30.34
N ARG A 6 -0.22 28.12 -30.21
CA ARG A 6 -0.84 27.83 -28.90
C ARG A 6 -0.35 26.53 -28.26
N ARG A 7 -0.28 25.43 -29.03
CA ARG A 7 0.27 24.15 -28.54
C ARG A 7 1.73 24.24 -28.11
N GLY A 8 2.51 25.14 -28.73
CA GLY A 8 3.91 25.38 -28.35
C GLY A 8 4.02 26.12 -27.02
N ASP A 9 3.15 27.13 -26.82
CA ASP A 9 3.09 27.90 -25.59
C ASP A 9 2.54 27.05 -24.42
N ASP A 10 1.49 26.25 -24.65
CA ASP A 10 0.91 25.33 -23.66
C ASP A 10 1.95 24.32 -23.16
N ARG A 11 2.76 23.75 -24.06
CA ARG A 11 3.87 22.83 -23.69
C ARG A 11 4.96 23.53 -22.89
N ARG A 12 5.28 24.80 -23.19
CA ARG A 12 6.27 25.58 -22.44
C ARG A 12 5.77 25.90 -21.04
N ILE A 13 4.50 26.28 -20.91
CA ILE A 13 3.84 26.54 -19.63
C ILE A 13 3.82 25.27 -18.79
N ALA A 14 3.43 24.13 -19.37
CA ALA A 14 3.43 22.84 -18.70
C ALA A 14 4.84 22.45 -18.19
N ALA A 15 5.87 22.61 -19.03
CA ALA A 15 7.26 22.33 -18.64
C ALA A 15 7.76 23.27 -17.52
N GLN A 16 7.34 24.54 -17.52
CA GLN A 16 7.67 25.48 -16.44
C GLN A 16 6.96 25.12 -15.13
N ALA A 17 5.67 24.79 -15.20
CA ALA A 17 4.89 24.36 -14.05
C ALA A 17 5.46 23.08 -13.43
N LEU A 18 5.87 22.10 -14.26
CA LEU A 18 6.49 20.86 -13.80
C LEU A 18 7.81 21.14 -13.07
N ARG A 19 8.65 22.02 -13.63
CA ARG A 19 9.89 22.46 -12.97
C ARG A 19 9.61 23.13 -11.62
N ARG A 20 8.58 23.96 -11.54
CA ARG A 20 8.18 24.60 -10.28
C ARG A 20 7.70 23.58 -9.24
N ALA A 21 6.88 22.61 -9.65
CA ALA A 21 6.43 21.52 -8.77
C ALA A 21 7.62 20.72 -8.21
N GLN A 22 8.61 20.42 -9.06
CA GLN A 22 9.84 19.74 -8.65
C GLN A 22 10.66 20.56 -7.64
N MET A 23 10.72 21.89 -7.79
CA MET A 23 11.38 22.76 -6.81
C MET A 23 10.64 22.75 -5.47
N CYS A 24 9.32 22.92 -5.45
CA CYS A 24 8.52 22.83 -4.22
C CYS A 24 8.74 21.50 -3.49
N LEU A 25 8.77 20.38 -4.21
CA LEU A 25 9.04 19.05 -3.64
C LEU A 25 10.45 18.93 -3.03
N ARG A 26 11.45 19.59 -3.62
CA ARG A 26 12.82 19.63 -3.10
C ARG A 26 12.91 20.47 -1.84
N ASP A 27 12.18 21.58 -1.82
CA ASP A 27 12.14 22.52 -0.70
C ASP A 27 11.26 22.02 0.46
N GLY A 28 10.60 20.87 0.29
CA GLY A 28 9.75 20.22 1.29
C GLY A 28 8.31 20.71 1.31
N ASP A 29 7.98 21.68 0.45
CA ASP A 29 6.61 22.16 0.26
C ASP A 29 5.79 21.17 -0.59
N ASN A 30 5.43 20.06 0.06
CA ASN A 30 4.66 18.99 -0.56
C ASN A 30 3.27 19.48 -1.00
N ALA A 31 2.65 20.40 -0.27
CA ALA A 31 1.33 20.92 -0.59
C ALA A 31 1.36 21.74 -1.88
N ALA A 32 2.31 22.66 -2.03
CA ALA A 32 2.45 23.44 -3.27
C ALA A 32 2.80 22.54 -4.47
N ALA A 33 3.63 21.52 -4.26
CA ALA A 33 3.95 20.55 -5.31
C ALA A 33 2.68 19.83 -5.81
N ILE A 34 1.82 19.36 -4.90
CA ILE A 34 0.54 18.69 -5.24
C ILE A 34 -0.37 19.62 -6.04
N VAL A 35 -0.56 20.87 -5.60
CA VAL A 35 -1.43 21.82 -6.30
C VAL A 35 -0.93 22.11 -7.72
N LEU A 36 0.39 22.20 -7.90
CA LEU A 36 0.97 22.43 -9.23
C LEU A 36 0.81 21.21 -10.14
N THR A 37 0.96 19.99 -9.61
CA THR A 37 0.75 18.77 -10.40
C THR A 37 -0.72 18.53 -10.71
N GLU A 38 -1.65 18.82 -9.80
CA GLU A 38 -3.10 18.72 -10.07
C GLU A 38 -3.53 19.57 -11.25
N LYS A 39 -3.01 20.80 -11.36
CA LYS A 39 -3.26 21.66 -12.52
C LYS A 39 -2.77 21.02 -13.81
N LEU A 40 -1.55 20.47 -13.81
CA LEU A 40 -0.99 19.80 -14.98
C LEU A 40 -1.80 18.57 -15.39
N LEU A 41 -2.28 17.81 -14.40
CA LEU A 41 -3.07 16.60 -14.62
C LEU A 41 -4.51 16.92 -15.04
N GLY A 42 -5.01 18.12 -14.74
CA GLY A 42 -6.27 18.62 -15.31
C GLY A 42 -6.20 18.79 -16.83
N ASP A 43 -5.04 19.21 -17.35
CA ASP A 43 -4.82 19.39 -18.80
C ASP A 43 -4.39 18.08 -19.48
N ASP A 44 -3.50 17.30 -18.85
CA ASP A 44 -3.07 15.98 -19.31
C ASP A 44 -3.06 14.96 -18.15
N PRO A 45 -4.15 14.21 -17.96
CA PRO A 45 -4.27 13.20 -16.89
C PRO A 45 -3.25 12.05 -16.99
N SER A 46 -2.56 11.91 -18.13
CA SER A 46 -1.57 10.87 -18.36
C SER A 46 -0.12 11.37 -18.26
N HIS A 47 0.07 12.63 -17.86
CA HIS A 47 1.40 13.23 -17.78
C HIS A 47 2.25 12.55 -16.70
N LEU A 48 3.08 11.59 -17.12
CA LEU A 48 3.89 10.73 -16.24
C LEU A 48 4.71 11.53 -15.23
N GLY A 49 5.45 12.55 -15.66
CA GLY A 49 6.27 13.36 -14.75
C GLY A 49 5.47 14.10 -13.68
N ALA A 50 4.24 14.54 -13.97
CA ALA A 50 3.40 15.23 -13.01
C ALA A 50 2.84 14.23 -11.99
N LEU A 51 2.40 13.05 -12.44
CA LEU A 51 1.98 11.95 -11.58
C LEU A 51 3.11 11.51 -10.62
N GLU A 52 4.35 11.39 -11.11
CA GLU A 52 5.49 11.01 -10.26
C GLU A 52 5.83 12.05 -9.19
N ILE A 53 5.80 13.33 -9.54
CA ILE A 53 6.01 14.42 -8.57
C ILE A 53 4.87 14.43 -7.54
N GLN A 54 3.63 14.27 -7.98
CA GLN A 54 2.47 14.22 -7.10
C GLN A 54 2.58 13.05 -6.12
N ALA A 55 2.93 11.86 -6.61
CA ALA A 55 3.11 10.67 -5.79
C ALA A 55 4.21 10.87 -4.72
N LYS A 56 5.35 11.44 -5.11
CA LYS A 56 6.45 11.76 -4.17
C LYS A 56 6.02 12.79 -3.12
N ALA A 57 5.29 13.83 -3.53
CA ALA A 57 4.79 14.86 -2.62
C ALA A 57 3.76 14.30 -1.64
N GLN A 58 2.80 13.51 -2.11
CA GLN A 58 1.80 12.84 -1.28
C GLN A 58 2.44 11.88 -0.28
N TRP A 59 3.43 11.08 -0.72
CA TRP A 59 4.20 10.21 0.17
C TRP A 59 4.89 10.98 1.30
N LYS A 60 5.65 12.04 0.94
CA LYS A 60 6.33 12.88 1.94
C LYS A 60 5.37 13.63 2.85
N GLY A 61 4.19 13.98 2.36
CA GLY A 61 3.12 14.63 3.11
C GLY A 61 2.25 13.69 3.93
N GLY A 62 2.50 12.38 3.91
CA GLY A 62 1.69 11.38 4.61
C GLY A 62 0.28 11.17 4.04
N GLN A 63 0.00 11.67 2.82
CA GLN A 63 -1.29 11.55 2.16
C GLN A 63 -1.38 10.21 1.42
N TYR A 64 -1.51 9.12 2.17
CA TYR A 64 -1.43 7.77 1.60
C TYR A 64 -2.69 7.37 0.82
N GLU A 65 -3.91 7.77 1.22
CA GLU A 65 -5.13 7.46 0.45
C GLU A 65 -5.15 8.13 -0.91
N PRO A 66 -4.90 9.45 -1.05
CA PRO A 66 -4.77 10.08 -2.36
C PRO A 66 -3.63 9.48 -3.19
N LEU A 67 -2.52 9.11 -2.55
CA LEU A 67 -1.40 8.44 -3.21
C LEU A 67 -1.79 7.13 -3.88
N LEU A 68 -2.70 6.34 -3.29
CA LEU A 68 -3.15 5.10 -3.92
C LEU A 68 -3.86 5.33 -5.25
N LEU A 69 -4.56 6.46 -5.41
CA LEU A 69 -5.20 6.85 -6.66
C LEU A 69 -4.14 7.27 -7.69
N THR A 70 -3.20 8.14 -7.29
CA THR A 70 -2.09 8.56 -8.16
C THR A 70 -1.26 7.35 -8.64
N LEU A 71 -1.02 6.38 -7.77
CA LEU A 71 -0.29 5.15 -8.11
C LEU A 71 -1.09 4.24 -9.05
N GLN A 72 -2.41 4.23 -8.95
CA GLN A 72 -3.25 3.52 -9.92
C GLN A 72 -3.08 4.12 -11.31
N ASP A 73 -3.04 5.45 -11.42
CA ASP A 73 -2.79 6.13 -12.69
C ASP A 73 -1.36 5.91 -13.21
N LEU A 74 -0.34 5.97 -12.34
CA LEU A 74 1.04 5.66 -12.71
C LEU A 74 1.18 4.24 -13.28
N ILE A 75 0.59 3.24 -12.62
CA ILE A 75 0.61 1.84 -13.07
C ILE A 75 -0.15 1.69 -14.40
N ARG A 76 -1.24 2.43 -14.59
CA ARG A 76 -1.99 2.42 -15.85
C ARG A 76 -1.19 3.02 -17.01
N VAL A 77 -0.44 4.09 -16.76
CA VAL A 77 0.37 4.78 -17.77
C VAL A 77 1.66 4.01 -18.08
N ASN A 78 2.33 3.46 -17.08
CA ASN A 78 3.55 2.68 -17.24
C ASN A 78 3.51 1.43 -16.33
N PRO A 79 2.91 0.33 -16.82
CA PRO A 79 2.68 -0.88 -16.02
C PRO A 79 3.95 -1.71 -15.77
N TYR A 80 5.05 -1.42 -16.47
CA TYR A 80 6.30 -2.17 -16.35
C TYR A 80 7.24 -1.59 -15.27
N GLU A 81 6.92 -0.41 -14.73
CA GLU A 81 7.69 0.18 -13.64
C GLU A 81 7.32 -0.47 -12.30
N SER A 82 8.20 -1.37 -11.86
CA SER A 82 8.04 -2.13 -10.62
C SER A 82 8.05 -1.24 -9.37
N GLY A 83 8.71 -0.07 -9.42
CA GLY A 83 8.75 0.90 -8.34
C GLY A 83 7.37 1.40 -7.91
N TYR A 84 6.42 1.52 -8.84
CA TYR A 84 5.06 1.98 -8.50
C TYR A 84 4.28 0.94 -7.70
N HIS A 85 4.45 -0.33 -8.02
CA HIS A 85 3.86 -1.43 -7.25
C HIS A 85 4.45 -1.54 -5.85
N ALA A 86 5.77 -1.37 -5.72
CA ALA A 86 6.46 -1.34 -4.43
C ALA A 86 6.01 -0.15 -3.56
N LEU A 87 5.88 1.04 -4.15
CA LEU A 87 5.38 2.25 -3.47
C LEU A 87 3.92 2.09 -3.04
N ARG A 88 3.08 1.46 -3.88
CA ARG A 88 1.69 1.13 -3.53
C ARG A 88 1.61 0.17 -2.36
N GLY A 89 2.43 -0.88 -2.35
CA GLY A 89 2.55 -1.78 -1.21
C GLY A 89 2.93 -1.05 0.06
N ALA A 90 3.91 -0.15 0.00
CA ALA A 90 4.34 0.64 1.15
C ALA A 90 3.23 1.58 1.66
N ALA A 91 2.51 2.27 0.77
CA ALA A 91 1.39 3.13 1.15
C ALA A 91 0.26 2.34 1.83
N LEU A 92 -0.05 1.15 1.33
CA LEU A 92 -1.04 0.26 1.96
C LEU A 92 -0.59 -0.23 3.35
N GLN A 93 0.71 -0.43 3.58
CA GLN A 93 1.23 -0.74 4.93
C GLN A 93 1.03 0.42 5.89
N CYS A 94 1.33 1.65 5.47
CA CYS A 94 1.11 2.86 6.28
C CYS A 94 -0.37 3.05 6.66
N LEU A 95 -1.30 2.57 5.83
CA LEU A 95 -2.74 2.59 6.08
C LEU A 95 -3.27 1.37 6.85
N GLY A 96 -2.41 0.45 7.27
CA GLY A 96 -2.84 -0.78 7.95
C GLY A 96 -3.56 -1.79 7.03
N ARG A 97 -3.55 -1.58 5.71
CA ARG A 97 -4.22 -2.44 4.70
C ARG A 97 -3.28 -3.56 4.24
N TYR A 98 -2.83 -4.38 5.20
CA TYR A 98 -1.71 -5.30 5.01
C TYR A 98 -1.95 -6.38 3.95
N GLY A 99 -3.15 -6.95 3.85
CA GLY A 99 -3.45 -7.97 2.82
C GLY A 99 -3.46 -7.40 1.41
N GLU A 100 -3.82 -6.12 1.24
CA GLU A 100 -3.71 -5.43 -0.04
C GLU A 100 -2.25 -5.07 -0.36
N ALA A 101 -1.47 -4.69 0.66
CA ALA A 101 -0.04 -4.44 0.52
C ALA A 101 0.70 -5.67 -0.02
N THR A 102 0.40 -6.86 0.54
CA THR A 102 0.95 -8.14 0.04
C THR A 102 0.61 -8.35 -1.44
N LYS A 103 -0.65 -8.15 -1.85
CA LYS A 103 -1.07 -8.28 -3.27
C LYS A 103 -0.37 -7.29 -4.20
N ALA A 104 -0.14 -6.06 -3.73
CA ALA A 104 0.55 -5.05 -4.53
C ALA A 104 2.01 -5.42 -4.78
N MET A 105 2.69 -6.00 -3.78
CA MET A 105 4.08 -6.44 -3.88
C MET A 105 4.28 -7.75 -4.66
N GLU A 106 3.29 -8.66 -4.64
CA GLU A 106 3.33 -9.89 -5.47
C GLU A 106 3.47 -9.59 -6.98
N ARG A 107 3.01 -8.43 -7.44
CA ARG A 107 3.17 -8.00 -8.84
C ARG A 107 4.60 -7.59 -9.21
N VAL A 108 5.51 -7.58 -8.23
CA VAL A 108 6.94 -7.22 -8.38
C VAL A 108 7.82 -8.48 -8.29
N GLU A 109 7.27 -9.67 -8.56
CA GLU A 109 7.83 -10.99 -8.24
C GLU A 109 9.23 -11.32 -8.83
N ASP A 110 9.85 -10.44 -9.60
CA ASP A 110 11.21 -10.60 -10.14
C ASP A 110 12.33 -10.05 -9.25
N SER A 111 12.02 -9.38 -8.11
CA SER A 111 13.06 -8.91 -7.17
C SER A 111 13.13 -9.74 -5.88
N PRO A 112 14.32 -10.29 -5.52
CA PRO A 112 14.55 -10.92 -4.21
C PRO A 112 14.20 -10.03 -3.01
N GLU A 113 14.32 -8.71 -3.16
CA GLU A 113 14.03 -7.73 -2.10
C GLU A 113 12.52 -7.59 -1.87
N ALA A 114 11.73 -7.62 -2.95
CA ALA A 114 10.28 -7.62 -2.87
C ALA A 114 9.77 -8.92 -2.21
N ALA A 115 10.35 -10.06 -2.59
CA ALA A 115 10.04 -11.35 -1.98
C ALA A 115 10.39 -11.39 -0.48
N ALA A 116 11.52 -10.81 -0.07
CA ALA A 116 11.89 -10.67 1.34
C ALA A 116 10.87 -9.82 2.10
N ARG A 117 10.53 -8.62 1.59
CA ARG A 117 9.51 -7.75 2.19
C ARG A 117 8.14 -8.42 2.32
N ILE A 118 7.72 -9.19 1.32
CA ILE A 118 6.46 -9.95 1.36
C ILE A 118 6.49 -10.95 2.52
N ARG A 119 7.57 -11.72 2.67
CA ARG A 119 7.73 -12.68 3.76
C ARG A 119 7.72 -12.00 5.12
N ASP A 120 8.46 -10.91 5.28
CA ASP A 120 8.52 -10.16 6.55
C ASP A 120 7.13 -9.64 6.93
N LEU A 121 6.40 -9.07 5.97
CA LEU A 121 5.05 -8.56 6.18
C LEU A 121 4.05 -9.67 6.52
N GLN A 122 4.19 -10.85 5.92
CA GLN A 122 3.37 -12.03 6.24
C GLN A 122 3.70 -12.60 7.62
N GLY A 123 4.98 -12.60 8.02
CA GLY A 123 5.44 -12.98 9.35
C GLY A 123 4.83 -12.07 10.41
N TRP A 124 4.97 -10.76 10.24
CA TRP A 124 4.39 -9.77 11.16
C TRP A 124 2.86 -9.89 11.27
N GLN A 125 2.15 -10.07 10.14
CA GLN A 125 0.69 -10.32 10.17
C GLN A 125 0.34 -11.59 10.96
N SER A 126 1.16 -12.65 10.86
CA SER A 126 0.95 -13.90 11.59
C SER A 126 1.11 -13.70 13.10
N ASP A 127 2.14 -12.99 13.52
CA ASP A 127 2.40 -12.69 14.92
C ASP A 127 1.29 -11.83 15.53
N LEU A 128 0.83 -10.81 14.79
CA LEU A 128 -0.29 -9.97 15.21
C LEU A 128 -1.58 -10.79 15.38
N VAL A 129 -1.89 -11.69 14.44
CA VAL A 129 -3.08 -12.57 14.55
C VAL A 129 -2.97 -13.51 15.75
N ILE A 130 -1.77 -14.02 16.04
CA ILE A 130 -1.51 -14.84 17.23
C ILE A 130 -1.81 -14.02 18.49
N GLU A 131 -1.27 -12.81 18.59
CA GLU A 131 -1.49 -11.94 19.75
C GLU A 131 -2.97 -11.60 19.93
N MET A 132 -3.66 -11.19 18.86
CA MET A 132 -5.10 -10.93 18.89
C MET A 132 -5.89 -12.17 19.31
N SER A 133 -5.52 -13.36 18.87
CA SER A 133 -6.23 -14.59 19.22
C SER A 133 -6.18 -14.91 20.72
N ARG A 134 -5.15 -14.41 21.44
CA ARG A 134 -5.01 -14.62 22.89
C ARG A 134 -6.04 -13.83 23.69
N THR A 135 -6.51 -12.70 23.18
CA THR A 135 -7.47 -11.81 23.85
C THR A 135 -8.87 -11.88 23.24
N ASP A 136 -9.01 -12.23 21.96
CA ASP A 136 -10.29 -12.34 21.24
C ASP A 136 -10.71 -13.83 21.09
N PRO A 137 -11.63 -14.34 21.93
CA PRO A 137 -12.08 -15.73 21.87
C PRO A 137 -12.89 -16.04 20.60
N VAL A 138 -13.56 -15.04 20.01
CA VAL A 138 -14.31 -15.20 18.76
C VAL A 138 -13.36 -15.42 17.59
N LEU A 139 -12.31 -14.60 17.50
CA LEU A 139 -11.22 -14.82 16.54
C LEU A 139 -10.58 -16.18 16.73
N ARG A 140 -10.28 -16.58 17.96
CA ARG A 140 -9.68 -17.89 18.29
C ARG A 140 -10.55 -19.05 17.81
N ALA A 141 -11.86 -19.00 18.06
CA ALA A 141 -12.80 -20.03 17.61
C ALA A 141 -12.85 -20.08 16.07
N HIS A 142 -12.92 -18.92 15.42
CA HIS A 142 -12.94 -18.83 13.96
C HIS A 142 -11.64 -19.35 13.33
N LEU A 143 -10.47 -19.05 13.91
CA LEU A 143 -9.17 -19.57 13.48
C LEU A 143 -9.09 -21.11 13.53
N ARG A 144 -9.69 -21.74 14.55
CA ARG A 144 -9.73 -23.22 14.67
C ARG A 144 -10.52 -23.85 13.51
N GLN A 145 -11.67 -23.27 13.20
CA GLN A 145 -12.58 -23.74 12.15
C GLN A 145 -11.98 -23.48 10.76
N ASN A 146 -11.69 -22.22 10.45
CA ASN A 146 -11.20 -21.79 9.15
C ASN A 146 -10.24 -20.60 9.29
N ALA A 147 -8.95 -20.90 9.51
CA ALA A 147 -7.93 -19.87 9.67
C ALA A 147 -7.78 -18.94 8.45
N ALA A 148 -7.93 -19.46 7.23
CA ALA A 148 -7.86 -18.65 6.03
C ALA A 148 -8.99 -17.62 5.99
N ALA A 149 -10.23 -18.05 6.24
CA ALA A 149 -11.38 -17.14 6.29
C ALA A 149 -11.29 -16.14 7.45
N ALA A 150 -10.84 -16.57 8.63
CA ALA A 150 -10.66 -15.70 9.78
C ALA A 150 -9.64 -14.58 9.55
N CYS A 151 -8.53 -14.90 8.86
CA CYS A 151 -7.51 -13.93 8.48
C CYS A 151 -8.03 -12.99 7.38
N ALA A 152 -8.65 -13.54 6.33
CA ALA A 152 -9.21 -12.76 5.24
C ALA A 152 -10.31 -11.79 5.71
N ALA A 153 -11.17 -12.20 6.65
CA ALA A 153 -12.20 -11.36 7.25
C ALA A 153 -11.65 -10.14 8.00
N ARG A 154 -10.36 -10.18 8.40
CA ARG A 154 -9.64 -9.06 9.04
C ARG A 154 -8.66 -8.38 8.09
N GLY A 155 -8.73 -8.66 6.79
CA GLY A 155 -7.89 -8.04 5.78
C GLY A 155 -6.45 -8.55 5.73
N PHE A 156 -6.14 -9.69 6.38
CA PHE A 156 -4.81 -10.30 6.36
C PHE A 156 -4.68 -11.30 5.20
N LYS A 157 -3.47 -11.38 4.61
CA LYS A 157 -3.14 -12.37 3.57
C LYS A 157 -1.91 -13.16 3.99
N ILE A 158 -2.14 -14.30 4.64
CA ILE A 158 -1.08 -15.13 5.24
C ILE A 158 -1.08 -16.50 4.53
N PRO A 159 0.00 -16.89 3.84
CA PRO A 159 0.06 -18.17 3.13
C PRO A 159 0.19 -19.36 4.08
N ALA A 160 0.84 -19.18 5.23
CA ALA A 160 1.04 -20.22 6.24
C ALA A 160 0.01 -20.11 7.39
N VAL A 161 -1.19 -20.66 7.19
CA VAL A 161 -2.24 -20.65 8.23
C VAL A 161 -2.13 -21.80 9.25
N ARG A 162 -1.26 -22.79 9.01
CA ARG A 162 -1.06 -23.95 9.91
C ARG A 162 -0.55 -23.56 11.30
N PRO A 163 0.48 -22.70 11.44
CA PRO A 163 0.94 -22.21 12.74
C PRO A 163 -0.19 -21.53 13.53
N LEU A 164 -1.02 -20.74 12.86
CA LEU A 164 -2.16 -20.03 13.47
C LEU A 164 -3.20 -21.00 14.04
N ARG A 165 -3.51 -22.08 13.31
CA ARG A 165 -4.45 -23.12 13.79
C ARG A 165 -3.92 -23.85 15.02
N ALA A 166 -2.61 -24.13 15.06
CA ALA A 166 -1.98 -24.79 16.20
C ALA A 166 -2.04 -23.89 17.45
N VAL A 167 -1.65 -22.63 17.32
CA VAL A 167 -1.69 -21.66 18.43
C VAL A 167 -3.11 -21.45 18.94
N ALA A 168 -4.09 -21.34 18.04
CA ALA A 168 -5.49 -21.19 18.42
C ALA A 168 -6.00 -22.38 19.26
N ARG A 169 -5.46 -23.60 19.09
CA ARG A 169 -5.84 -24.80 19.87
C ARG A 169 -5.22 -24.84 21.26
N VAL A 170 -4.02 -24.30 21.44
CA VAL A 170 -3.27 -24.40 22.71
C VAL A 170 -3.79 -23.42 23.77
N ALA A 171 -4.34 -22.28 23.37
CA ALA A 171 -4.67 -21.19 24.30
C ALA A 171 -5.97 -21.38 25.12
N GLU A 172 -6.49 -22.59 25.35
CA GLU A 172 -7.54 -22.74 26.37
C GLU A 172 -6.90 -22.64 27.76
N PRO A 173 -7.43 -21.85 28.71
CA PRO A 173 -7.06 -22.04 30.09
C PRO A 173 -7.44 -23.49 30.40
N THR A 174 -6.45 -24.32 30.73
CA THR A 174 -6.68 -25.69 31.16
C THR A 174 -7.70 -25.63 32.28
N SER A 175 -8.94 -26.00 31.98
CA SER A 175 -9.99 -26.11 32.98
C SER A 175 -9.43 -27.02 34.06
N VAL A 176 -9.17 -26.46 35.24
CA VAL A 176 -8.73 -27.21 36.42
C VAL A 176 -9.68 -28.40 36.53
N GLN A 177 -9.15 -29.59 36.27
CA GLN A 177 -9.89 -30.84 36.49
C GLN A 177 -10.27 -30.85 37.97
N GLN A 178 -11.52 -30.52 38.26
CA GLN A 178 -12.13 -30.83 39.55
C GLN A 178 -12.09 -32.35 39.67
N ARG A 179 -11.16 -32.87 40.48
CA ARG A 179 -11.20 -34.25 40.91
C ARG A 179 -12.43 -34.42 41.80
N PRO A 180 -13.34 -35.37 41.52
CA PRO A 180 -14.40 -35.69 42.46
C PRO A 180 -13.78 -36.30 43.72
N SER A 181 -14.37 -35.96 44.87
CA SER A 181 -13.99 -36.44 46.20
C SER A 181 -14.36 -37.91 46.41
#